data_AF-A0A822FIM8-F1
#
_entry.id   AF-A0A822FIM8-F1
#
_cell.length_a   1.000
_cell.length_b   1.000
_cell.length_c   1.000
_cell.angle_alpha   90.00
_cell.angle_beta   90.00
_cell.angle_gamma   90.00
#
_symmetry.space_group_name_H-M   'P 1'
#
loop_
_entity.id
_entity.type
_entity.pdbx_description
1 polymer ?
#
loop_
_entity_poly.entity_id
_entity_poly.type
_entity_poly.pdbx_seq_one_letter_code
_entity_poly.pdbx_strand_id
1 'polypeptide(L)'
;MNCFSLTCCCPTDEYDTRILSLLHRMIILEELTLDIINDKRTTFIDGTQINDKILIYISCLCKFTFHINTEVELHYLTHYSSNEDIQQTFINIGYQQ
;
A
#
# COMPACT_ATOMS: atom_id res chain seq x y z
N MET A 1 8.75 -27.23 -4.14
CA MET A 1 7.98 -25.98 -4.28
C MET A 1 8.11 -25.19 -2.99
N ASN A 2 9.02 -24.23 -2.96
CA ASN A 2 9.24 -23.36 -1.81
C ASN A 2 8.33 -22.13 -1.96
N CYS A 3 7.18 -22.16 -1.29
CA CYS A 3 6.18 -21.11 -1.34
C CYS A 3 6.09 -20.39 0.02
N PHE A 4 5.98 -19.06 -0.02
CA PHE A 4 5.80 -18.24 1.17
C PHE A 4 4.80 -17.12 0.90
N SER A 5 3.85 -16.95 1.82
CA SER A 5 2.90 -15.84 1.81
C SER A 5 3.09 -15.01 3.07
N LEU A 6 3.25 -13.70 2.89
CA LEU A 6 3.44 -12.76 3.99
C LEU A 6 2.42 -11.64 3.88
N THR A 7 1.58 -11.51 4.90
CA THR A 7 0.67 -10.39 5.07
C THR A 7 1.19 -9.49 6.19
N CYS A 8 1.43 -8.23 5.86
CA CYS A 8 1.91 -7.23 6.79
C CYS A 8 0.86 -6.16 7.02
N CYS A 9 0.38 -6.08 8.27
CA CYS A 9 -0.52 -5.03 8.74
C CYS A 9 0.22 -3.95 9.55
N CYS A 10 1.56 -3.97 9.56
CA CYS A 10 2.37 -3.03 10.33
C CYS A 10 2.47 -1.68 9.61
N PRO A 11 2.76 -0.58 10.33
CA PRO A 11 3.24 0.65 9.71
C PRO A 11 4.40 0.31 8.77
N THR A 12 4.37 0.88 7.58
CA THR A 12 5.31 0.55 6.51
C THR A 12 6.77 0.86 6.84
N ASP A 13 7.07 1.56 7.92
CA ASP A 13 8.43 1.74 8.46
C ASP A 13 9.06 0.40 8.90
N GLU A 14 8.24 -0.60 9.23
CA GLU A 14 8.68 -1.98 9.49
C GLU A 14 8.97 -2.79 8.21
N TYR A 15 8.53 -2.31 7.04
CA TYR A 15 8.78 -2.98 5.76
C TYR A 15 10.27 -3.10 5.47
N ASP A 16 10.99 -1.97 5.55
CA ASP A 16 12.41 -1.93 5.21
C ASP A 16 13.25 -2.70 6.25
N THR A 17 12.89 -2.64 7.53
CA THR A 17 13.69 -3.22 8.62
C THR A 17 13.42 -4.70 8.87
N ARG A 18 12.17 -5.17 8.73
CA ARG A 18 11.78 -6.54 9.07
C ARG A 18 11.46 -7.39 7.86
N ILE A 19 10.67 -6.87 6.93
CA ILE A 19 10.22 -7.65 5.77
C ILE A 19 11.35 -7.88 4.79
N LEU A 20 12.08 -6.84 4.39
CA LEU A 20 13.21 -7.01 3.47
C LEU A 20 14.28 -7.93 4.07
N SER A 21 14.65 -7.72 5.35
CA SER A 21 15.63 -8.57 6.01
C SER A 21 15.21 -10.03 6.08
N LEU A 22 13.91 -10.32 6.22
CA LEU A 22 13.40 -11.69 6.21
C LEU A 22 13.47 -12.29 4.81
N LEU A 23 12.97 -11.55 3.81
CA LEU A 23 12.94 -11.99 2.42
C LEU A 23 14.34 -12.25 1.85
N HIS A 24 15.35 -11.45 2.22
CA HIS A 24 16.75 -11.66 1.83
C HIS A 24 17.34 -12.97 2.34
N ARG A 25 16.80 -13.54 3.42
CA ARG A 25 17.24 -14.85 3.94
C ARG A 25 16.60 -16.01 3.19
N MET A 26 15.58 -15.76 2.37
CA MET A 26 14.80 -16.77 1.65
C MET A 26 15.28 -16.91 0.20
N ILE A 27 16.59 -17.11 -0.01
CA ILE A 27 17.22 -17.08 -1.35
C ILE A 27 16.71 -18.17 -2.32
N ILE A 28 16.24 -19.29 -1.77
CA ILE A 28 15.73 -20.44 -2.52
C ILE A 28 14.20 -20.42 -2.70
N LEU A 29 13.56 -19.30 -2.41
CA LEU A 29 12.11 -19.17 -2.52
C LEU A 29 11.71 -19.13 -4.00
N GLU A 30 10.73 -19.96 -4.37
CA GLU A 30 10.26 -20.10 -5.75
C GLU A 30 8.96 -19.32 -5.98
N GLU A 31 8.13 -19.20 -4.95
CA GLU A 31 6.89 -18.43 -5.00
C GLU A 31 6.73 -17.52 -3.77
N LEU A 32 6.41 -16.25 -4.03
CA LEU A 32 6.18 -15.24 -3.00
C LEU A 32 4.86 -14.52 -3.25
N THR A 33 3.98 -14.52 -2.25
CA THR A 33 2.85 -13.60 -2.17
C THR A 33 3.11 -12.59 -1.05
N LEU A 34 3.10 -11.31 -1.38
CA LEU A 34 3.36 -10.23 -0.44
C LEU A 34 2.18 -9.28 -0.41
N ASP A 35 1.49 -9.25 0.73
CA ASP A 35 0.37 -8.34 0.99
C ASP A 35 0.84 -7.26 1.98
N ILE A 36 0.76 -6.00 1.58
CA ILE A 36 1.15 -4.86 2.43
C ILE A 36 -0.04 -3.94 2.61
N ILE A 37 -0.37 -3.65 3.87
CA ILE A 37 -1.29 -2.57 4.21
C ILE A 37 -0.48 -1.28 4.34
N ASN A 38 -0.77 -0.34 3.47
CA ASN A 38 -0.17 0.98 3.46
C ASN A 38 -1.03 1.93 4.32
N ASP A 39 -0.82 1.90 5.64
CA ASP A 39 -1.32 2.90 6.58
C ASP A 39 -0.21 3.94 6.83
N LYS A 40 -0.51 5.23 6.61
CA LYS A 40 0.33 6.41 6.93
C LYS A 40 1.67 6.62 6.20
N ARG A 41 2.01 5.88 5.13
CA ARG A 41 3.28 6.12 4.40
C ARG A 41 3.24 7.37 3.53
N THR A 42 4.32 8.16 3.57
CA THR A 42 4.55 9.32 2.69
C THR A 42 5.22 8.96 1.35
N THR A 43 5.71 7.72 1.21
CA THR A 43 6.41 7.23 0.01
C THR A 43 5.71 6.00 -0.55
N PHE A 44 5.59 5.88 -1.88
CA PHE A 44 4.99 4.70 -2.49
C PHE A 44 6.03 3.59 -2.68
N ILE A 45 5.61 2.32 -2.57
CA ILE A 45 6.40 1.19 -3.07
C ILE A 45 6.13 1.11 -4.58
N ASP A 46 7.12 1.49 -5.36
CA ASP A 46 7.06 1.38 -6.82
C ASP A 46 7.72 0.08 -7.31
N GLY A 47 7.58 -0.19 -8.61
CA GLY A 47 8.17 -1.36 -9.24
C GLY A 47 9.70 -1.39 -9.17
N THR A 48 10.36 -0.22 -9.13
CA THR A 48 11.81 -0.11 -9.02
C THR A 48 12.27 -0.58 -7.64
N GLN A 49 11.62 -0.14 -6.57
CA GLN A 49 11.90 -0.58 -5.21
C GLN A 49 11.68 -2.09 -5.05
N ILE A 50 10.60 -2.63 -5.61
CA ILE A 50 10.35 -4.09 -5.58
C ILE A 50 11.48 -4.85 -6.27
N ASN A 51 11.86 -4.41 -7.47
CA ASN A 51 12.93 -5.05 -8.22
C ASN A 51 14.25 -5.03 -7.47
N ASP A 52 14.66 -3.84 -7.04
CA ASP A 52 15.99 -3.60 -6.49
C ASP A 52 16.14 -4.16 -5.07
N LYS A 53 15.04 -4.24 -4.30
CA LYS A 53 15.07 -4.69 -2.90
C LYS A 53 14.61 -6.12 -2.68
N ILE A 54 13.77 -6.69 -3.55
CA ILE A 54 13.23 -8.06 -3.36
C ILE A 54 13.72 -8.98 -4.47
N LEU A 55 13.42 -8.66 -5.73
CA LEU A 55 13.58 -9.61 -6.83
C LEU A 55 15.06 -9.93 -7.11
N ILE A 56 15.95 -8.96 -6.97
CA ILE A 56 17.40 -9.18 -7.12
C ILE A 56 17.95 -10.22 -6.13
N TYR A 57 17.38 -10.30 -4.92
CA TYR A 57 17.90 -11.14 -3.84
C TYR A 57 17.32 -12.56 -3.82
N ILE A 58 16.18 -12.77 -4.47
CA ILE A 58 15.49 -14.07 -4.52
C ILE A 58 15.62 -14.63 -5.94
N SER A 59 16.82 -15.09 -6.29
CA SER A 59 17.15 -15.52 -7.65
C SER A 59 16.34 -16.72 -8.15
N CYS A 60 15.78 -17.51 -7.24
CA CYS A 60 14.97 -18.69 -7.57
C CYS A 60 13.48 -18.37 -7.75
N LEU A 61 13.08 -17.10 -7.61
CA LEU A 61 11.68 -16.71 -7.65
C LEU A 61 11.10 -16.84 -9.07
N CYS A 62 10.21 -17.80 -9.24
CA CYS A 62 9.49 -18.06 -10.50
C CYS A 62 8.14 -17.36 -10.54
N LYS A 63 7.55 -17.07 -9.36
CA LYS A 63 6.24 -16.43 -9.25
C LYS A 63 6.24 -15.41 -8.12
N PHE A 64 5.88 -14.17 -8.45
CA PHE A 64 5.71 -13.09 -7.50
C PHE A 64 4.31 -12.52 -7.60
N THR A 65 3.59 -12.46 -6.48
CA THR A 65 2.28 -11.82 -6.36
C THR A 65 2.38 -10.72 -5.31
N PHE A 66 1.95 -9.52 -5.66
CA PHE A 66 2.05 -8.35 -4.81
C PHE A 66 0.68 -7.68 -4.70
N HIS A 67 0.19 -7.53 -3.47
CA HIS A 67 -1.01 -6.79 -3.17
C HIS A 67 -0.66 -5.63 -2.25
N ILE A 68 -1.18 -4.45 -2.59
CA ILE A 68 -1.09 -3.26 -1.76
C ILE A 68 -2.50 -2.80 -1.41
N ASN A 69 -2.81 -2.76 -0.13
CA ASN A 69 -4.07 -2.25 0.39
C ASN A 69 -3.79 -0.90 1.02
N THR A 70 -4.44 0.15 0.52
CA THR A 70 -4.34 1.50 1.12
C THR A 70 -5.57 1.75 1.97
N GLU A 71 -5.38 2.00 3.27
CA GLU A 71 -6.45 2.53 4.11
C GLU A 71 -6.36 4.05 4.05
N VAL A 72 -7.30 4.67 3.33
CA VAL A 72 -7.41 6.13 3.31
C VAL A 72 -8.25 6.51 4.53
N GLU A 73 -7.59 6.84 5.65
CA GLU A 73 -8.28 7.53 6.73
C GLU A 73 -8.71 8.92 6.21
N LEU A 74 -10.01 9.10 5.96
CA LEU A 74 -10.62 10.41 5.76
C LEU A 74 -10.63 11.19 7.09
N HIS A 75 -9.45 11.53 7.60
CA HIS A 75 -9.33 12.54 8.65
C HIS A 75 -9.66 13.88 8.00
N TYR A 76 -10.75 14.51 8.46
CA TYR A 76 -11.39 15.75 7.97
C TYR A 76 -12.53 15.61 6.95
N LEU A 77 -13.58 14.88 7.31
CA LEU A 77 -14.96 15.30 7.04
C LEU A 77 -15.81 15.28 8.33
N THR A 78 -15.27 15.85 9.41
CA THR A 78 -16.04 16.18 10.62
C THR A 78 -16.62 17.60 10.57
N HIS A 79 -16.80 18.14 9.37
CA HIS A 79 -17.98 18.96 9.11
C HIS A 79 -18.92 18.04 8.35
N TYR A 80 -19.84 17.43 9.08
CA TYR A 80 -21.10 17.04 8.46
C TYR A 80 -21.63 18.33 7.84
N SER A 81 -21.37 18.55 6.56
CA SER A 81 -22.06 19.57 5.80
C SER A 81 -23.52 19.36 6.11
N SER A 82 -24.16 20.33 6.76
CA SER A 82 -25.59 20.20 7.04
C SER A 82 -26.28 20.04 5.69
N ASN A 83 -27.50 19.49 5.68
CA ASN A 83 -28.26 19.44 4.43
C ASN A 83 -28.38 20.83 3.78
N GLU A 84 -28.28 21.92 4.57
CA GLU A 84 -28.23 23.29 4.07
C GLU A 84 -26.90 23.62 3.35
N ASP A 85 -25.75 23.19 3.87
CA ASP A 85 -24.43 23.37 3.23
C ASP A 85 -24.36 22.65 1.86
N ILE A 86 -24.97 21.47 1.77
CA ILE A 86 -25.07 20.69 0.53
C ILE A 86 -26.02 21.39 -0.47
N GLN A 87 -27.14 21.97 0.00
CA GLN A 87 -28.05 22.69 -0.89
C GLN A 87 -27.45 24.01 -1.42
N GLN A 88 -26.65 24.71 -0.60
CA GLN A 88 -25.98 25.95 -1.01
C GLN A 88 -24.96 25.76 -2.14
N THR A 89 -24.30 24.59 -2.22
CA THR A 89 -23.36 24.30 -3.31
C THR A 89 -24.06 24.22 -4.67
N PHE A 90 -25.30 23.74 -4.73
CA PHE A 90 -26.09 23.71 -5.98
C PHE A 90 -26.72 25.07 -6.32
N ILE A 91 -27.00 25.92 -5.32
CA ILE A 91 -27.51 27.29 -5.54
C ILE A 91 -26.41 28.19 -6.13
N ASN A 92 -25.17 28.08 -5.64
CA ASN A 92 -24.05 28.91 -6.11
C ASN A 92 -23.56 28.56 -7.53
N ILE A 93 -23.85 27.36 -8.03
CA ILE A 93 -23.54 26.99 -9.43
C ILE A 93 -24.56 27.63 -10.40
N GLY A 94 -25.74 28.02 -9.93
CA GLY A 94 -26.83 28.57 -10.73
C GLY A 94 -26.82 30.10 -10.96
N TYR A 95 -25.91 30.86 -10.34
CA TYR A 95 -25.91 32.34 -10.42
C TYR A 95 -24.51 32.95 -10.66
N GLN A 96 -23.74 32.36 -11.58
CA GLN A 96 -22.76 33.14 -12.35
C GLN A 96 -23.27 33.28 -13.78
N GLN A 97 -24.25 34.18 -13.95
CA GLN A 97 -24.49 34.88 -15.21
C GLN A 97 -23.60 36.12 -15.26
#